data_AF-A0A3D0R209-F1
#
_entry.id   AF-A0A3D0R209-F1
#
_cell.length_a   1.000
_cell.length_b   1.000
_cell.length_c   1.000
_cell.angle_alpha   90.00
_cell.angle_beta   90.00
_cell.angle_gamma   90.00
#
_symmetry.space_group_name_H-M   'P 1'
#
loop_
_entity.id
_entity.type
_entity.pdbx_description
1 polymer ?
#
loop_
_entity_poly.entity_id
_entity_poly.type
_entity_poly.pdbx_seq_one_letter_code
_entity_poly.pdbx_strand_id
1 'polypeptide(L)'
;MELAYYSDFAVRLVNTEEPGRGKDGLTSVEAVRDLFGPSRQAARRANDADVTRLRSVRARLRAVFEAADTGDEVLAVDLLNALLMEFPVSPQISGHELRDVDGRPDWHLHIADHAANATAGYAATASMGLAFHLTELGADRLGICQAAPCRNAYLDTSTNRSRRYCSDRCATRANVAAYRARKRLASERTGPAKDRTDERTEERTEEATDERTTDRTAERADDRADGGDAADAAVTAGDGAGRTGRTAENVQDSSAPGDR
;
A
#
# COMPACT_ATOMS: atom_id res chain seq x y z
N MET A 1 15.46 -18.57 -19.01
CA MET A 1 14.87 -19.66 -18.23
C MET A 1 13.35 -19.51 -18.30
N GLU A 2 12.64 -20.48 -18.88
CA GLU A 2 11.18 -20.43 -19.09
C GLU A 2 10.38 -20.24 -17.78
N LEU A 3 10.96 -20.63 -16.65
CA LEU A 3 10.36 -20.46 -15.33
C LEU A 3 10.13 -18.98 -14.94
N ALA A 4 10.99 -18.06 -15.40
CA ALA A 4 10.78 -16.62 -15.22
C ALA A 4 9.55 -16.12 -16.02
N TYR A 5 9.25 -16.75 -17.16
CA TYR A 5 8.03 -16.45 -17.93
C TYR A 5 6.77 -16.88 -17.20
N TYR A 6 6.82 -17.95 -16.40
CA TYR A 6 5.66 -18.40 -15.61
C TYR A 6 5.27 -17.43 -14.50
N SER A 7 6.20 -16.63 -13.98
CA SER A 7 5.89 -15.62 -12.94
C SER A 7 4.86 -14.58 -13.41
N ASP A 8 4.78 -14.30 -14.71
CA ASP A 8 3.82 -13.35 -15.29
C ASP A 8 2.37 -13.87 -15.22
N PHE A 9 2.14 -15.19 -15.10
CA PHE A 9 0.79 -15.75 -14.96
C PHE A 9 0.11 -15.27 -13.67
N ALA A 10 0.85 -15.20 -12.56
CA ALA A 10 0.31 -14.68 -11.31
C ALA A 10 -0.11 -13.21 -11.45
N VAL A 11 0.76 -12.39 -12.06
CA VAL A 11 0.50 -10.96 -12.30
C VAL A 11 -0.70 -10.77 -13.23
N ARG A 12 -0.78 -11.53 -14.33
CA ARG A 12 -1.91 -11.49 -15.28
C ARG A 12 -3.23 -11.77 -14.58
N LEU A 13 -3.31 -12.85 -13.80
CA LEU A 13 -4.54 -13.22 -13.10
C LEU A 13 -4.92 -12.18 -12.05
N VAL A 14 -4.00 -11.77 -11.19
CA VAL A 14 -4.25 -10.74 -10.14
C VAL A 14 -4.75 -9.42 -10.74
N ASN A 15 -4.21 -9.04 -11.90
CA ASN A 15 -4.53 -7.79 -12.57
C ASN A 15 -5.79 -7.85 -13.45
N THR A 16 -6.49 -8.99 -13.51
CA THR A 16 -7.86 -9.01 -14.06
C THR A 16 -8.85 -8.23 -13.20
N GLU A 17 -8.50 -7.94 -11.94
CA GLU A 17 -9.28 -7.11 -11.04
C GLU A 17 -8.55 -5.80 -10.74
N GLU A 18 -9.27 -4.69 -10.92
CA GLU A 18 -8.83 -3.34 -10.57
C GLU A 18 -9.71 -2.81 -9.42
N PRO A 19 -9.41 -3.17 -8.15
CA PRO A 19 -10.29 -2.89 -7.02
C PRO A 19 -10.46 -1.38 -6.79
N GLY A 20 -9.39 -0.59 -6.96
CA GLY A 20 -9.46 0.88 -6.86
C GLY A 20 -10.29 1.56 -7.95
N ARG A 21 -10.76 0.81 -8.97
CA ARG A 21 -11.69 1.27 -10.00
C ARG A 21 -13.03 0.54 -9.98
N GLY A 22 -13.21 -0.45 -9.10
CA GLY A 22 -14.39 -1.31 -9.08
C GLY A 22 -14.61 -2.11 -10.36
N LYS A 23 -13.52 -2.52 -11.04
CA LYS A 23 -13.61 -3.29 -12.30
C LYS A 23 -13.11 -4.72 -12.11
N ASP A 24 -13.84 -5.67 -12.68
CA ASP A 24 -13.45 -7.08 -12.78
C ASP A 24 -13.58 -7.52 -14.25
N GLY A 25 -12.46 -7.93 -14.83
CA GLY A 25 -12.36 -8.39 -16.21
C GLY A 25 -12.51 -9.90 -16.38
N LEU A 26 -12.50 -10.67 -15.29
CA LEU A 26 -12.61 -12.14 -15.35
C LEU A 26 -14.07 -12.57 -15.20
N THR A 27 -14.87 -12.26 -16.21
CA THR A 27 -16.34 -12.41 -16.16
C THR A 27 -16.90 -13.47 -17.12
N SER A 28 -16.07 -14.03 -18.00
CA SER A 28 -16.47 -15.05 -18.97
C SER A 28 -15.37 -16.09 -19.20
N VAL A 29 -15.75 -17.21 -19.82
CA VAL A 29 -14.79 -18.24 -20.22
C VAL A 29 -13.82 -17.73 -21.29
N GLU A 30 -14.23 -16.79 -22.15
CA GLU A 30 -13.33 -16.12 -23.10
C GLU A 30 -12.23 -15.36 -22.37
N ALA A 31 -12.59 -14.60 -21.32
CA ALA A 31 -11.59 -13.92 -20.48
C ALA A 31 -10.64 -14.91 -19.79
N VAL A 32 -11.13 -16.09 -19.40
CA VAL A 32 -10.27 -17.18 -18.88
C VAL A 32 -9.32 -17.69 -19.96
N ARG A 33 -9.80 -17.92 -21.19
CA ARG A 33 -8.97 -18.39 -22.30
C ARG A 33 -7.86 -17.41 -22.65
N ASP A 34 -8.17 -16.12 -22.60
CA ASP A 34 -7.20 -15.05 -22.89
C ASP A 34 -6.03 -15.03 -21.90
N LEU A 35 -6.24 -15.47 -20.65
CA LEU A 35 -5.17 -15.55 -19.65
C LEU A 35 -4.03 -16.50 -20.04
N PHE A 36 -4.31 -17.55 -20.80
CA PHE A 36 -3.32 -18.54 -21.25
C PHE A 36 -2.43 -18.03 -22.38
N GLY A 37 -2.75 -16.87 -22.98
CA GLY A 37 -1.95 -16.25 -24.02
C GLY A 37 -1.71 -17.19 -25.22
N PRO A 38 -0.45 -17.38 -25.66
CA PRO A 38 -0.13 -18.24 -26.81
C PRO A 38 -0.48 -19.73 -26.62
N SER A 39 -0.67 -20.21 -25.38
CA SER A 39 -0.92 -21.62 -25.10
C SER A 39 -2.37 -22.02 -25.41
N ARG A 40 -2.67 -22.17 -26.71
CA ARG A 40 -4.03 -22.49 -27.18
C ARG A 40 -4.53 -23.85 -26.70
N GLN A 41 -3.65 -24.81 -26.42
CA GLN A 41 -4.04 -26.15 -25.97
C GLN A 41 -4.60 -26.11 -24.55
N ALA A 42 -3.91 -25.43 -23.62
CA ALA A 42 -4.39 -25.27 -22.24
C ALA A 42 -5.70 -24.47 -22.20
N ALA A 43 -5.81 -23.40 -23.00
CA ALA A 43 -7.02 -22.57 -23.08
C ALA A 43 -8.27 -23.37 -23.51
N ARG A 44 -8.14 -24.39 -24.36
CA ARG A 44 -9.27 -25.20 -24.85
C ARG A 44 -10.00 -25.98 -23.76
N ARG A 45 -9.34 -26.26 -22.62
CA ARG A 45 -9.97 -26.97 -21.49
C ARG A 45 -10.82 -26.06 -20.60
N ALA A 46 -10.77 -24.74 -20.81
CA ALA A 46 -11.50 -23.78 -20.00
C ALA A 46 -13.01 -23.84 -20.26
N ASN A 47 -13.78 -23.84 -19.17
CA ASN A 47 -15.24 -23.78 -19.14
C ASN A 47 -15.72 -22.72 -18.13
N ASP A 48 -17.03 -22.49 -18.04
CA ASP A 48 -17.60 -21.44 -17.19
C ASP A 48 -17.31 -21.62 -15.69
N ALA A 49 -17.13 -22.85 -15.22
CA ALA A 49 -16.78 -23.09 -13.82
C ALA A 49 -15.38 -22.57 -13.48
N ASP A 50 -14.47 -22.50 -14.47
CA ASP A 50 -13.13 -21.97 -14.27
C ASP A 50 -13.13 -20.47 -13.97
N VAL A 51 -14.16 -19.71 -14.40
CA VAL A 51 -14.29 -18.29 -14.06
C VAL A 51 -14.32 -18.10 -12.55
N THR A 52 -15.21 -18.83 -11.87
CA THR A 52 -15.36 -18.72 -10.40
C THR A 52 -14.12 -19.26 -9.67
N ARG A 53 -13.57 -20.39 -10.13
CA ARG A 53 -12.39 -21.00 -9.51
C ARG A 53 -11.15 -20.11 -9.65
N LEU A 54 -10.91 -19.52 -10.81
CA LEU A 54 -9.80 -18.60 -11.02
C LEU A 54 -9.98 -17.28 -10.27
N ARG A 55 -11.20 -16.77 -10.07
CA ARG A 55 -11.43 -15.63 -9.17
C ARG A 55 -11.05 -15.94 -7.72
N SER A 56 -11.27 -17.18 -7.26
CA SER A 56 -10.80 -17.63 -5.93
C SER A 56 -9.26 -17.69 -5.86
N VAL A 57 -8.62 -18.30 -6.85
CA VAL A 57 -7.14 -18.32 -6.96
C VAL A 57 -6.56 -16.91 -7.03
N ARG A 58 -7.21 -16.02 -7.80
CA ARG A 58 -6.83 -14.60 -7.92
C ARG A 58 -6.79 -13.90 -6.58
N ALA A 59 -7.81 -14.06 -5.75
CA ALA A 59 -7.87 -13.43 -4.44
C ALA A 59 -6.71 -13.90 -3.53
N ARG A 60 -6.37 -15.20 -3.58
CA ARG A 60 -5.26 -15.78 -2.81
C ARG A 60 -3.90 -15.30 -3.30
N LEU A 61 -3.69 -15.28 -4.62
CA LEU A 61 -2.46 -14.70 -5.19
C LEU A 61 -2.35 -13.22 -4.86
N ARG A 62 -3.44 -12.45 -4.91
CA ARG A 62 -3.44 -11.04 -4.50
C ARG A 62 -3.00 -10.88 -3.05
N ALA A 63 -3.47 -11.74 -2.15
CA ALA A 63 -3.05 -11.73 -0.75
C ALA A 63 -1.53 -11.98 -0.59
N VAL A 64 -0.92 -12.83 -1.42
CA VAL A 64 0.56 -13.00 -1.46
C VAL A 64 1.24 -11.67 -1.78
N PHE A 65 0.79 -10.97 -2.83
CA PHE A 65 1.36 -9.67 -3.21
C PHE A 65 1.13 -8.59 -2.14
N GLU A 66 -0.03 -8.58 -1.48
CA GLU A 66 -0.33 -7.61 -0.42
C GLU A 66 0.49 -7.86 0.85
N ALA A 67 0.66 -9.12 1.25
CA ALA A 67 1.54 -9.49 2.35
C ALA A 67 2.99 -9.04 2.07
N ALA A 68 3.51 -9.35 0.88
CA ALA A 68 4.83 -8.91 0.44
C ALA A 68 4.99 -7.37 0.42
N ASP A 69 4.01 -6.65 -0.14
CA ASP A 69 4.02 -5.18 -0.25
C ASP A 69 4.02 -4.49 1.13
N THR A 70 3.45 -5.15 2.15
CA THR A 70 3.46 -4.67 3.55
C THR A 70 4.72 -5.08 4.34
N GLY A 71 5.60 -5.90 3.74
CA GLY A 71 6.82 -6.40 4.37
C GLY A 71 6.62 -7.66 5.23
N ASP A 72 5.45 -8.29 5.20
CA ASP A 72 5.20 -9.56 5.88
C ASP A 72 5.62 -10.75 4.99
N GLU A 73 6.92 -10.96 4.92
CA GLU A 73 7.52 -11.98 4.05
C GLU A 73 7.09 -13.40 4.45
N VAL A 74 6.93 -13.67 5.75
CA VAL A 74 6.52 -14.99 6.27
C VAL A 74 5.10 -15.30 5.81
N LEU A 75 4.17 -14.35 5.99
CA LEU A 75 2.79 -14.54 5.52
C LEU A 75 2.73 -14.72 4.01
N ALA A 76 3.50 -13.96 3.24
CA ALA A 76 3.55 -14.10 1.78
C ALA A 76 3.99 -15.51 1.37
N VAL A 77 5.04 -16.04 2.02
CA VAL A 77 5.54 -17.41 1.78
C VAL A 77 4.52 -18.46 2.19
N ASP A 78 3.86 -18.32 3.34
CA ASP A 78 2.85 -19.27 3.81
C ASP A 78 1.64 -19.33 2.87
N LEU A 79 1.16 -18.17 2.41
CA LEU A 79 0.07 -18.08 1.44
C LEU A 79 0.45 -18.72 0.10
N LEU A 80 1.68 -18.52 -0.36
CA LEU A 80 2.18 -19.11 -1.59
C LEU A 80 2.36 -20.63 -1.45
N ASN A 81 2.89 -21.10 -0.32
CA ASN A 81 3.02 -22.52 -0.03
C ASN A 81 1.66 -23.23 -0.01
N ALA A 82 0.63 -22.59 0.55
CA ALA A 82 -0.73 -23.13 0.51
C ALA A 82 -1.23 -23.33 -0.94
N LEU A 83 -0.92 -22.40 -1.85
CA LEU A 83 -1.24 -22.56 -3.27
C LEU A 83 -0.42 -23.67 -3.94
N LEU A 84 0.89 -23.77 -3.65
CA LEU A 84 1.77 -24.81 -4.21
C LEU A 84 1.34 -26.23 -3.77
N MET A 85 0.90 -26.38 -2.52
CA MET A 85 0.41 -27.65 -1.98
C MET A 85 -0.93 -28.06 -2.61
N GLU A 86 -1.81 -27.10 -2.89
CA GLU A 86 -3.11 -27.37 -3.51
C GLU A 86 -3.03 -27.61 -5.02
N PHE A 87 -2.08 -26.95 -5.69
CA PHE A 87 -1.87 -27.03 -7.13
C PHE A 87 -0.46 -27.55 -7.45
N PRO A 88 -0.16 -28.83 -7.18
CA PRO A 88 1.16 -29.39 -7.42
C PRO A 88 1.49 -29.42 -8.91
N VAL A 89 2.74 -29.10 -9.24
CA VAL A 89 3.26 -29.23 -10.62
C VAL A 89 3.83 -30.62 -10.86
N SER A 90 3.76 -31.09 -12.11
CA SER A 90 4.50 -32.25 -12.58
C SER A 90 5.63 -31.77 -13.51
N PRO A 91 6.88 -31.69 -13.05
CA PRO A 91 7.97 -31.24 -13.90
C PRO A 91 8.26 -32.24 -15.04
N GLN A 92 8.51 -31.73 -16.24
CA GLN A 92 8.88 -32.51 -17.42
C GLN A 92 10.03 -31.84 -18.16
N ILE A 93 10.97 -32.62 -18.69
CA ILE A 93 12.07 -32.10 -19.51
C ILE A 93 11.59 -32.06 -20.97
N SER A 94 11.75 -30.92 -21.63
CA SER A 94 11.49 -30.71 -23.07
C SER A 94 12.67 -29.99 -23.74
N GLY A 95 12.63 -29.79 -25.06
CA GLY A 95 13.63 -28.94 -25.76
C GLY A 95 14.47 -29.60 -26.85
N HIS A 96 13.97 -30.66 -27.48
CA HIS A 96 14.71 -31.35 -28.55
C HIS A 96 14.69 -30.62 -29.91
N GLU A 97 13.86 -29.57 -30.08
CA GLU A 97 13.66 -28.88 -31.36
C GLU A 97 14.57 -27.65 -31.56
N LEU A 98 15.04 -27.03 -30.49
CA LEU A 98 15.92 -25.85 -30.51
C LEU A 98 17.32 -26.24 -30.06
N ARG A 99 18.35 -25.59 -30.63
CA ARG A 99 19.74 -25.78 -30.26
C ARG A 99 20.31 -24.53 -29.61
N ASP A 100 21.17 -24.71 -28.62
CA ASP A 100 21.94 -23.63 -28.02
C ASP A 100 23.04 -23.11 -28.96
N VAL A 101 23.78 -22.10 -28.49
CA VAL A 101 24.90 -21.48 -29.25
C VAL A 101 26.03 -22.45 -29.56
N ASP A 102 26.14 -23.55 -28.81
CA ASP A 102 27.14 -24.61 -28.97
C ASP A 102 26.59 -25.81 -29.77
N GLY A 103 25.36 -25.69 -30.31
CA GLY A 103 24.71 -26.69 -31.12
C GLY A 103 24.15 -27.89 -30.35
N ARG A 104 24.03 -27.83 -29.02
CA ARG A 104 23.40 -28.89 -28.21
C ARG A 104 21.88 -28.68 -28.13
N PRO A 105 21.06 -29.73 -27.95
CA PRO A 105 19.64 -29.55 -27.69
C PRO A 105 19.43 -28.66 -26.46
N ASP A 106 18.57 -27.67 -26.58
CA ASP A 106 18.25 -26.73 -25.52
C ASP A 106 17.26 -27.38 -24.54
N TRP A 107 17.76 -28.29 -23.70
CA TRP A 107 16.94 -28.95 -22.69
C TRP A 107 16.50 -27.96 -21.60
N HIS A 108 15.20 -27.90 -21.34
CA HIS A 108 14.64 -27.04 -20.30
C HIS A 108 13.45 -27.71 -19.60
N LEU A 109 13.19 -27.26 -18.38
CA LEU A 109 12.12 -27.75 -17.53
C LEU A 109 10.80 -27.07 -17.89
N HIS A 110 9.80 -27.89 -18.21
CA HIS A 110 8.40 -27.52 -18.40
C HIS A 110 7.55 -27.97 -17.22
N ILE A 111 6.43 -27.30 -17.02
CA ILE A 111 5.33 -27.83 -16.20
C ILE A 111 4.43 -28.66 -17.13
N ALA A 112 4.35 -29.96 -16.87
CA ALA A 112 3.57 -30.88 -17.68
C ALA A 112 2.07 -30.57 -17.61
N ASP A 113 1.40 -30.78 -18.73
CA ASP A 113 -0.04 -30.55 -18.87
C ASP A 113 -0.85 -31.77 -18.40
N HIS A 114 -0.80 -32.04 -17.09
CA HIS A 114 -1.51 -33.14 -16.42
C HIS A 114 -2.61 -32.67 -15.47
N ALA A 115 -2.91 -31.38 -15.48
CA ALA A 115 -3.90 -30.81 -14.58
C ALA A 115 -5.31 -31.31 -14.90
N ALA A 116 -6.09 -31.61 -13.86
CA ALA A 116 -7.46 -32.10 -13.99
C ALA A 116 -8.42 -31.11 -14.69
N ASN A 117 -8.10 -29.82 -14.67
CA ASN A 117 -8.84 -28.76 -15.32
C ASN A 117 -7.96 -27.54 -15.60
N ALA A 118 -8.48 -26.59 -16.38
CA ALA A 118 -7.76 -25.37 -16.77
C ALA A 118 -7.34 -24.53 -15.56
N THR A 119 -8.19 -24.41 -14.53
CA THR A 119 -7.85 -23.69 -13.30
C THR A 119 -6.64 -24.29 -12.61
N ALA A 120 -6.62 -25.60 -12.40
CA ALA A 120 -5.52 -26.28 -11.72
C ALA A 120 -4.19 -26.10 -12.46
N GLY A 121 -4.21 -26.21 -13.80
CA GLY A 121 -3.01 -25.99 -14.61
C GLY A 121 -2.51 -24.55 -14.55
N TYR A 122 -3.42 -23.57 -14.65
CA TYR A 122 -3.07 -22.16 -14.54
C TYR A 122 -2.51 -21.82 -13.15
N ALA A 123 -3.17 -22.28 -12.09
CA ALA A 123 -2.80 -22.02 -10.71
C ALA A 123 -1.44 -22.64 -10.36
N ALA A 124 -1.18 -23.87 -10.82
CA ALA A 124 0.11 -24.53 -10.63
C ALA A 124 1.25 -23.74 -11.32
N THR A 125 1.05 -23.34 -12.57
CA THR A 125 2.03 -22.52 -13.32
C THR A 125 2.26 -21.17 -12.68
N ALA A 126 1.19 -20.44 -12.31
CA ALA A 126 1.28 -19.15 -11.66
C ALA A 126 2.01 -19.22 -10.32
N SER A 127 1.66 -20.21 -9.49
CA SER A 127 2.24 -20.38 -8.15
C SER A 127 3.71 -20.79 -8.23
N MET A 128 4.05 -21.72 -9.11
CA MET A 128 5.43 -22.16 -9.31
C MET A 128 6.29 -21.02 -9.88
N GLY A 129 5.80 -20.30 -10.87
CA GLY A 129 6.50 -19.13 -11.43
C GLY A 129 6.75 -18.04 -10.38
N LEU A 130 5.75 -17.78 -9.53
CA LEU A 130 5.90 -16.81 -8.44
C LEU A 130 6.89 -17.30 -7.37
N ALA A 131 6.91 -18.59 -7.06
CA ALA A 131 7.86 -19.19 -6.13
C ALA A 131 9.31 -19.09 -6.61
N PHE A 132 9.56 -19.33 -7.90
CA PHE A 132 10.88 -19.10 -8.50
C PHE A 132 11.29 -17.64 -8.38
N HIS A 133 10.41 -16.69 -8.72
CA HIS A 133 10.71 -15.27 -8.60
C HIS A 133 11.03 -14.87 -7.15
N LEU A 134 10.22 -15.32 -6.19
CA LEU A 134 10.38 -15.01 -4.76
C LEU A 134 11.70 -15.57 -4.22
N THR A 135 12.02 -16.83 -4.54
CA THR A 135 13.24 -17.50 -4.06
C THR A 135 14.51 -16.98 -4.71
N GLU A 136 14.44 -16.50 -5.96
CA GLU A 136 15.59 -15.94 -6.67
C GLU A 136 15.86 -14.48 -6.29
N LEU A 137 14.82 -13.65 -6.13
CA LEU A 137 14.98 -12.20 -6.01
C LEU A 137 14.52 -11.60 -4.68
N GLY A 138 13.76 -12.35 -3.87
CA GLY A 138 13.20 -11.92 -2.59
C GLY A 138 11.70 -11.61 -2.63
N ALA A 139 11.03 -11.75 -1.49
CA ALA A 139 9.61 -11.40 -1.35
C ALA A 139 9.36 -9.90 -1.53
N ASP A 140 10.34 -9.05 -1.17
CA ASP A 140 10.32 -7.59 -1.34
C ASP A 140 10.24 -7.14 -2.82
N ARG A 141 10.30 -8.07 -3.78
CA ARG A 141 10.11 -7.82 -5.21
C ARG A 141 8.68 -7.97 -5.70
N LEU A 142 7.79 -8.50 -4.87
CA LEU A 142 6.37 -8.58 -5.14
C LEU A 142 5.72 -7.33 -4.57
N GLY A 143 5.07 -6.52 -5.41
CA GLY A 143 4.53 -5.24 -4.95
C GLY A 143 3.17 -4.90 -5.55
N ILE A 144 2.50 -3.94 -4.92
CA ILE A 144 1.26 -3.36 -5.41
C ILE A 144 1.53 -1.94 -5.91
N CYS A 145 1.00 -1.62 -7.09
CA CYS A 145 1.22 -0.33 -7.73
C CYS A 145 0.82 0.84 -6.82
N GLN A 146 1.73 1.81 -6.64
CA GLN A 146 1.50 2.98 -5.79
C GLN A 146 0.77 4.14 -6.50
N ALA A 147 0.48 4.00 -7.80
CA ALA A 147 -0.13 5.07 -8.60
C ALA A 147 -1.66 5.06 -8.48
N ALA A 148 -2.23 5.78 -7.51
CA ALA A 148 -3.68 5.88 -7.31
C ALA A 148 -4.46 6.21 -8.62
N PRO A 149 -5.64 5.59 -8.84
CA PRO A 149 -6.27 4.55 -8.02
C PRO A 149 -5.84 3.11 -8.40
N CYS A 150 -4.74 2.94 -9.15
CA CYS A 150 -4.26 1.62 -9.55
C CYS A 150 -3.78 0.82 -8.34
N ARG A 151 -4.16 -0.47 -8.26
CA ARG A 151 -3.69 -1.44 -7.26
C ARG A 151 -3.29 -2.76 -7.94
N ASN A 152 -2.73 -2.66 -9.14
CA ASN A 152 -2.23 -3.81 -9.87
C ASN A 152 -0.95 -4.34 -9.22
N ALA A 153 -0.84 -5.66 -9.14
CA ALA A 153 0.39 -6.33 -8.76
C ALA A 153 1.49 -6.14 -9.82
N TYR A 154 2.73 -6.19 -9.38
CA TYR A 154 3.90 -6.24 -10.24
C TYR A 154 5.03 -7.06 -9.61
N LEU A 155 5.95 -7.47 -10.47
CA LEU A 155 7.21 -8.09 -10.10
C LEU A 155 8.36 -7.12 -10.40
N ASP A 156 9.23 -6.90 -9.44
CA ASP A 156 10.38 -6.02 -9.57
C ASP A 156 11.64 -6.78 -9.98
N THR A 157 11.93 -6.73 -11.28
CA THR A 157 13.16 -7.28 -11.87
C THR A 157 14.28 -6.23 -11.99
N SER A 158 14.12 -5.04 -11.39
CA SER A 158 15.14 -3.99 -11.43
C SER A 158 16.36 -4.38 -10.58
N THR A 159 17.55 -3.98 -11.02
CA THR A 159 18.80 -4.25 -10.29
C THR A 159 18.79 -3.61 -8.89
N ASN A 160 18.15 -2.45 -8.73
CA ASN A 160 18.26 -1.59 -7.54
C ASN A 160 16.99 -1.49 -6.69
N ARG A 161 16.04 -2.43 -6.79
CA ARG A 161 14.82 -2.46 -5.94
C ARG A 161 13.97 -1.18 -6.04
N SER A 162 13.95 -0.54 -7.21
CA SER A 162 13.38 0.81 -7.34
C SER A 162 11.99 0.84 -7.96
N ARG A 163 11.47 -0.29 -8.43
CA ARG A 163 10.15 -0.32 -9.06
C ARG A 163 9.07 -0.12 -8.01
N ARG A 164 8.26 0.93 -8.20
CA ARG A 164 7.09 1.29 -7.37
C ARG A 164 5.75 1.23 -8.11
N TYR A 165 5.81 0.99 -9.41
CA TYR A 165 4.66 1.10 -10.31
C TYR A 165 4.59 -0.10 -11.25
N CYS A 166 3.37 -0.55 -11.54
CA CYS A 166 3.16 -1.70 -12.41
C CYS A 166 3.57 -1.42 -13.87
N SER A 167 3.66 -0.17 -14.30
CA SER A 167 4.05 0.21 -15.67
C SER A 167 4.57 1.65 -15.76
N ASP A 168 5.26 1.96 -16.85
CA ASP A 168 5.74 3.32 -17.16
C ASP A 168 4.59 4.34 -17.25
N ARG A 169 3.42 3.89 -17.72
CA ARG A 169 2.21 4.72 -17.75
C ARG A 169 1.77 5.12 -16.34
N CYS A 170 1.79 4.18 -15.40
CA CYS A 170 1.48 4.46 -13.99
C CYS A 170 2.54 5.35 -13.34
N ALA A 171 3.82 5.11 -13.63
CA ALA A 171 4.92 5.96 -13.16
C ALA A 171 4.79 7.41 -13.65
N THR A 172 4.56 7.59 -14.95
CA THR A 172 4.35 8.91 -15.55
C THR A 172 3.14 9.62 -14.96
N ARG A 173 2.01 8.91 -14.80
CA ARG A 173 0.79 9.46 -14.18
C ARG A 173 1.06 9.96 -12.76
N ALA A 174 1.74 9.15 -11.94
CA ALA A 174 2.08 9.51 -10.57
C ALA A 174 3.03 10.73 -10.51
N ASN A 175 4.06 10.75 -11.36
CA ASN A 175 5.02 11.86 -11.43
C ASN A 175 4.35 13.18 -11.84
N VAL A 176 3.45 13.15 -12.84
CA VAL A 176 2.68 14.33 -13.28
C VAL A 176 1.76 14.82 -12.17
N ALA A 177 1.06 13.91 -11.48
CA ALA A 177 0.20 14.27 -10.36
C ALA A 177 0.99 14.95 -9.22
N ALA A 178 2.14 14.37 -8.84
CA ALA A 178 3.03 14.93 -7.83
C ALA A 178 3.60 16.30 -8.24
N TYR A 179 4.02 16.45 -9.50
CA TYR A 179 4.47 17.74 -10.04
C TYR A 179 3.38 18.82 -9.95
N ARG A 180 2.15 18.49 -10.37
CA ARG A 180 1.01 19.41 -10.29
C ARG A 180 0.67 19.78 -8.84
N ALA A 181 0.74 18.85 -7.91
CA ALA A 181 0.54 19.11 -6.48
C ALA A 181 1.58 20.10 -5.94
N ARG A 182 2.87 19.89 -6.24
CA ARG A 182 3.94 20.83 -5.86
C ARG A 182 3.74 22.21 -6.46
N LYS A 183 3.28 22.31 -7.72
CA LYS A 183 2.99 23.60 -8.37
C LYS A 183 1.83 24.35 -7.70
N ARG A 184 0.76 23.66 -7.31
CA ARG A 184 -0.35 24.28 -6.55
C ARG A 184 0.09 24.80 -5.19
N LEU A 185 0.83 23.99 -4.43
CA LEU A 185 1.40 24.40 -3.15
C LEU A 185 2.36 25.60 -3.30
N ALA A 186 3.14 25.63 -4.38
CA ALA A 186 4.01 26.77 -4.67
C ALA A 186 3.22 28.03 -5.02
N SER A 187 2.14 27.93 -5.81
CA SER A 187 1.28 29.08 -6.13
C SER A 187 0.51 29.57 -4.91
N GLU A 188 0.07 28.69 -4.02
CA GLU A 188 -0.59 29.03 -2.76
C GLU A 188 0.36 29.75 -1.79
N ARG A 189 1.61 29.28 -1.68
CA ARG A 189 2.66 29.97 -0.89
C ARG A 189 3.03 31.35 -1.44
N THR A 190 2.84 31.55 -2.75
CA THR A 190 3.12 32.79 -3.47
C THR A 190 1.83 33.60 -3.74
N GLY A 191 0.70 33.22 -3.13
CA GLY A 191 -0.57 33.93 -3.21
C GLY A 191 -0.45 35.39 -2.78
N PRO A 192 -1.33 36.28 -3.28
CA PRO A 192 -1.06 37.70 -3.43
C PRO A 192 -0.69 38.35 -2.10
N ALA A 193 0.38 39.15 -2.11
CA ALA A 193 0.85 39.97 -0.98
C ALA A 193 -0.19 40.95 -0.42
N LYS A 194 -1.40 41.02 -1.02
CA LYS A 194 -2.51 41.90 -0.64
C LYS A 194 -3.16 41.49 0.69
N ASP A 195 -3.43 40.20 0.93
CA ASP A 195 -4.07 39.76 2.19
C ASP A 195 -3.16 39.95 3.40
N ARG A 196 -1.85 39.72 3.25
CA ARG A 196 -0.89 39.90 4.36
C ARG A 196 -0.63 41.36 4.70
N THR A 197 -0.85 42.27 3.75
CA THR A 197 -0.80 43.71 4.04
C THR A 197 -2.07 44.20 4.69
N ASP A 198 -3.23 43.64 4.35
CA ASP A 198 -4.51 44.04 4.95
C ASP A 198 -4.61 43.54 6.41
N GLU A 199 -4.28 42.26 6.71
CA GLU A 199 -4.23 41.75 8.10
C GLU A 199 -3.23 42.51 8.99
N ARG A 200 -2.03 42.83 8.46
CA ARG A 200 -1.00 43.59 9.22
C ARG A 200 -1.34 45.07 9.35
N THR A 201 -2.21 45.60 8.48
CA THR A 201 -2.70 46.99 8.59
C THR A 201 -3.86 47.04 9.57
N GLU A 202 -4.75 46.05 9.57
CA GLU A 202 -5.84 45.88 10.55
C GLU A 202 -5.30 45.70 11.98
N GLU A 203 -4.32 44.80 12.18
CA GLU A 203 -3.68 44.55 13.48
C GLU A 203 -2.94 45.79 14.01
N ARG A 204 -2.27 46.57 13.14
CA ARG A 204 -1.66 47.87 13.52
C ARG A 204 -2.68 48.97 13.79
N THR A 205 -3.85 48.94 13.13
CA THR A 205 -4.91 49.91 13.42
C THR A 205 -5.63 49.59 14.72
N GLU A 206 -5.82 48.31 15.06
CA GLU A 206 -6.40 47.90 16.35
C GLU A 206 -5.46 48.25 17.52
N GLU A 207 -4.16 47.95 17.41
CA GLU A 207 -3.15 48.31 18.41
C GLU A 207 -3.04 49.84 18.61
N ALA A 208 -3.11 50.63 17.52
CA ALA A 208 -3.11 52.09 17.58
C ALA A 208 -4.43 52.69 18.12
N THR A 209 -5.57 52.00 17.99
CA THR A 209 -6.83 52.43 18.60
C THR A 209 -6.89 52.13 20.09
N ASP A 210 -6.21 51.10 20.57
CA ASP A 210 -6.15 50.75 21.99
C ASP A 210 -5.23 51.72 22.78
N GLU A 211 -4.09 52.10 22.19
CA GLU A 211 -3.22 53.16 22.72
C GLU A 211 -3.91 54.54 22.76
N ARG A 212 -4.79 54.84 21.79
CA ARG A 212 -5.53 56.11 21.75
C ARG A 212 -6.75 56.13 22.68
N THR A 213 -7.25 54.96 23.08
CA THR A 213 -8.38 54.82 24.02
C THR A 213 -7.89 54.91 25.45
N THR A 214 -6.71 54.36 25.75
CA THR A 214 -6.05 54.48 27.06
C THR A 214 -5.64 55.93 27.39
N ASP A 215 -5.17 56.70 26.40
CA ASP A 215 -4.82 58.12 26.55
C ASP A 215 -6.07 59.01 26.80
N ARG A 216 -7.21 58.71 26.15
CA ARG A 216 -8.49 59.42 26.38
C ARG A 216 -9.17 59.09 27.70
N THR A 217 -8.92 57.92 28.28
CA THR A 217 -9.40 57.59 29.63
C THR A 217 -8.57 58.24 30.73
N ALA A 218 -7.31 58.61 30.46
CA ALA A 218 -6.48 59.37 31.39
C ALA A 218 -6.92 60.84 31.50
N GLU A 219 -7.29 61.50 30.39
CA GLU A 219 -7.79 62.90 30.39
C GLU A 219 -9.21 63.07 30.96
N ARG A 220 -9.97 61.99 31.21
CA ARG A 220 -11.30 62.06 31.83
C ARG A 220 -11.34 61.67 33.31
N ALA A 221 -10.21 61.26 33.87
CA ALA A 221 -10.09 60.90 35.29
C ALA A 221 -9.70 62.10 36.20
N ASP A 222 -9.43 63.28 35.63
CA ASP A 222 -9.02 64.48 36.39
C ASP A 222 -10.18 65.31 36.97
N ASP A 223 -11.45 64.97 36.70
CA ASP A 223 -12.61 65.83 37.05
C ASP A 223 -13.54 65.28 38.16
N ARG A 224 -13.17 64.21 38.87
CA ARG A 224 -13.93 63.73 40.04
C ARG A 224 -13.04 63.27 41.19
N ALA A 225 -12.45 64.25 41.86
CA ALA A 225 -12.10 64.14 43.27
C ALA A 225 -13.02 65.07 44.06
N ASP A 226 -13.97 64.51 44.82
CA ASP A 226 -14.10 64.86 46.24
C ASP A 226 -15.08 63.90 46.93
N GLY A 227 -14.72 63.46 48.15
CA GLY A 227 -15.63 62.78 49.06
C GLY A 227 -15.24 61.37 49.51
N GLY A 228 -14.36 61.30 50.51
CA GLY A 228 -14.74 60.71 51.79
C GLY A 228 -14.57 59.20 52.01
N ASP A 229 -13.66 58.91 52.93
CA ASP A 229 -13.86 58.12 54.15
C ASP A 229 -13.44 56.64 54.24
N ALA A 230 -13.07 56.32 55.47
CA ALA A 230 -12.12 55.30 55.90
C ALA A 230 -12.73 53.92 56.27
N ALA A 231 -11.85 53.06 56.79
CA ALA A 231 -12.08 51.84 57.58
C ALA A 231 -12.45 50.58 56.78
N ASP A 232 -12.12 49.34 57.16
CA ASP A 232 -11.18 48.70 58.08
C ASP A 232 -11.35 47.17 57.85
N ALA A 233 -10.39 46.38 58.35
CA ALA A 233 -10.53 45.01 58.86
C ALA A 233 -10.54 43.74 57.96
N ALA A 234 -9.65 42.83 58.42
CA ALA A 234 -9.78 41.36 58.63
C ALA A 234 -9.74 40.42 57.39
N VAL A 235 -8.71 39.56 57.23
CA VAL A 235 -8.31 38.35 57.99
C VAL A 235 -9.31 37.18 57.86
N THR A 236 -8.86 36.08 57.24
CA THR A 236 -9.00 34.61 57.55
C THR A 236 -8.77 33.83 56.23
N ALA A 237 -7.74 32.98 56.07
CA ALA A 237 -7.41 31.68 56.67
C ALA A 237 -8.34 30.52 56.26
N GLY A 238 -7.75 29.43 55.71
CA GLY A 238 -8.38 28.15 55.35
C GLY A 238 -7.77 27.61 54.04
N ASP A 239 -6.63 26.91 54.00
CA ASP A 239 -6.30 25.57 54.54
C ASP A 239 -7.09 24.41 53.88
N GLY A 240 -6.40 23.46 53.24
CA GLY A 240 -7.04 22.31 52.58
C GLY A 240 -6.13 21.45 51.69
N ALA A 241 -5.43 20.50 52.33
CA ALA A 241 -4.51 19.53 51.74
C ALA A 241 -5.18 18.27 51.12
N GLY A 242 -4.41 17.51 50.33
CA GLY A 242 -4.63 16.08 50.01
C GLY A 242 -4.27 15.74 48.55
N ARG A 243 -3.06 15.29 48.19
CA ARG A 243 -2.37 13.99 48.42
C ARG A 243 -3.18 12.76 47.96
N THR A 244 -2.75 12.10 46.88
CA THR A 244 -2.03 10.80 46.84
C THR A 244 -2.15 10.15 45.47
N GLY A 245 -1.02 9.75 44.89
CA GLY A 245 -0.97 8.84 43.74
C GLY A 245 -1.10 7.38 44.14
N ARG A 246 -1.31 6.52 43.14
CA ARG A 246 -0.91 5.10 43.18
C ARG A 246 -0.78 4.57 41.75
N THR A 247 0.43 4.14 41.42
CA THR A 247 0.80 3.28 40.30
C THR A 247 0.50 1.82 40.65
N ALA A 248 0.17 1.00 39.64
CA ALA A 248 0.29 -0.45 39.72
C ALA A 248 0.55 -1.00 38.31
N GLU A 249 1.82 -1.35 38.09
CA GLU A 249 2.26 -2.33 37.10
C GLU A 249 1.73 -3.71 37.49
N ASN A 250 1.41 -4.55 36.51
CA ASN A 250 1.27 -5.98 36.75
C ASN A 250 1.93 -6.75 35.59
N VAL A 251 3.11 -7.27 35.90
CA VAL A 251 3.89 -8.24 35.12
C VAL A 251 3.57 -9.60 35.70
N GLN A 252 3.13 -10.54 34.87
CA GLN A 252 3.15 -11.97 35.21
C GLN A 252 3.88 -12.73 34.11
N ASP A 253 5.08 -13.15 34.47
CA ASP A 253 5.92 -14.15 33.82
C ASP A 253 5.93 -15.38 34.75
N SER A 254 5.65 -16.57 34.22
CA SER A 254 5.94 -17.87 34.86
C SER A 254 5.86 -19.02 33.85
N SER A 255 7.00 -19.31 33.24
CA SER A 255 7.66 -20.64 33.18
C SER A 255 6.90 -21.91 32.70
N ALA A 256 7.47 -22.51 31.64
CA ALA A 256 7.39 -23.93 31.23
C ALA A 256 8.27 -24.84 32.15
N PRO A 257 8.61 -26.13 31.85
CA PRO A 257 8.17 -27.09 30.82
C PRO A 257 7.87 -28.52 31.36
N GLY A 258 7.48 -29.47 30.50
CA GLY A 258 7.44 -30.90 30.84
C GLY A 258 7.28 -31.82 29.64
N ASP A 259 8.36 -32.54 29.31
CA ASP A 259 8.45 -33.67 28.38
C ASP A 259 7.48 -34.81 28.71
N ARG A 260 6.93 -35.44 27.65
CA ARG A 260 6.72 -36.90 27.49
C ARG A 260 6.28 -37.25 26.08
#